data_AF-A0AAP4PZ98-F1
#
_entry.id   AF-A0AAP4PZ98-F1
#
_cell.length_a   1.000
_cell.length_b   1.000
_cell.length_c   1.000
_cell.angle_alpha   90.00
_cell.angle_beta   90.00
_cell.angle_gamma   90.00
#
_symmetry.space_group_name_H-M   'P 1'
#
loop_
_entity.id
_entity.type
_entity.pdbx_description
1 polymer ?
#
loop_
_entity_poly.entity_id
_entity_poly.type
_entity_poly.pdbx_seq_one_letter_code
_entity_poly.pdbx_strand_id
1 'polypeptide(L)'
;TYTELENYLSLNSKFKINRQDYYNDIKQAALISKEVSEGSHGLRWNFAKRRMFEYGKAGYSYSDSLQQVSYEMKHNRASITEHYLG
;
A
#
# COMPACT_ATOMS: atom_id res chain seq x y z
N THR A 1 -5.45 -7.18 -19.09
CA THR A 1 -6.55 -6.18 -19.01
C THR A 1 -7.89 -6.88 -18.79
N TYR A 2 -8.99 -6.15 -18.58
CA TYR A 2 -10.33 -6.68 -18.21
C TYR A 2 -10.75 -7.98 -18.92
N THR A 3 -10.55 -8.06 -20.24
CA THR A 3 -10.88 -9.24 -21.06
C THR A 3 -10.15 -10.52 -20.61
N GLU A 4 -8.90 -10.41 -20.16
CA GLU A 4 -8.15 -11.57 -19.65
C GLU A 4 -8.75 -12.10 -18.35
N LEU A 5 -9.20 -11.20 -17.47
CA LEU A 5 -9.85 -11.58 -16.22
C LEU A 5 -11.23 -12.19 -16.49
N GLU A 6 -11.99 -11.61 -17.42
CA GLU A 6 -13.30 -12.12 -17.85
C GLU A 6 -13.17 -13.53 -18.45
N ASN A 7 -12.22 -13.73 -19.38
CA ASN A 7 -11.93 -15.03 -19.95
C ASN A 7 -11.49 -16.04 -18.88
N TYR A 8 -10.62 -15.62 -17.94
CA TYR A 8 -10.21 -16.49 -16.84
C TYR A 8 -11.39 -16.92 -15.97
N LEU A 9 -12.29 -16.00 -15.64
CA LEU A 9 -13.48 -16.28 -14.81
C LEU A 9 -14.54 -17.11 -15.55
N SER A 10 -14.61 -17.06 -16.88
CA SER A 10 -15.47 -17.95 -17.66
C SER A 10 -15.07 -19.43 -17.56
N LEU A 11 -13.78 -19.69 -17.28
CA LEU A 11 -13.20 -21.04 -17.19
C LEU A 11 -12.94 -21.46 -15.74
N ASN A 12 -12.81 -20.52 -14.81
CA ASN A 12 -12.45 -20.76 -13.42
C ASN A 12 -13.45 -20.08 -12.48
N SER A 13 -13.92 -20.80 -11.46
CA SER A 13 -14.90 -20.29 -10.50
C SER A 13 -14.38 -19.16 -9.60
N LYS A 14 -13.05 -19.00 -9.51
CA LYS A 14 -12.41 -18.00 -8.64
C LYS A 14 -11.08 -17.54 -9.23
N PHE A 15 -10.90 -16.23 -9.27
CA PHE A 15 -9.59 -15.62 -9.43
C PHE A 15 -8.84 -15.59 -8.09
N LYS A 16 -7.59 -16.05 -8.09
CA LYS A 16 -6.71 -16.02 -6.92
C LYS A 16 -5.31 -15.59 -7.33
N ILE A 17 -4.76 -14.62 -6.62
CA ILE A 17 -3.36 -14.21 -6.78
C ILE A 17 -2.47 -15.18 -6.00
N ASN A 18 -1.39 -15.65 -6.63
CA ASN A 18 -0.35 -16.36 -5.91
C ASN A 18 0.43 -15.38 -5.03
N ARG A 19 0.26 -15.50 -3.71
CA ARG A 19 0.92 -14.63 -2.74
C ARG A 19 2.44 -14.71 -2.87
N GLN A 20 3.01 -15.89 -3.06
CA GLN A 20 4.47 -16.03 -3.11
C GLN A 20 5.06 -15.33 -4.33
N ASP A 21 4.44 -15.51 -5.50
CA ASP A 21 4.88 -14.87 -6.73
C ASP A 21 4.78 -13.34 -6.60
N TYR A 22 3.68 -12.83 -6.05
CA TYR A 22 3.52 -11.41 -5.74
C TYR A 22 4.61 -10.83 -4.84
N TYR A 23 5.01 -11.55 -3.77
CA TYR A 23 6.11 -11.10 -2.91
C TYR A 23 7.47 -11.18 -3.63
N ASN A 24 7.68 -12.21 -4.45
CA ASN A 24 8.89 -12.34 -5.24
C ASN A 24 9.03 -11.18 -6.23
N ASP A 25 7.93 -10.79 -6.90
CA ASP A 25 7.92 -9.66 -7.84
C ASP A 25 8.32 -8.35 -7.14
N ILE A 26 7.75 -8.06 -5.95
CA ILE A 26 8.14 -6.88 -5.16
C ILE A 26 9.63 -6.93 -4.80
N LYS A 27 10.12 -8.08 -4.34
CA LYS A 27 11.54 -8.26 -4.01
C LYS A 27 12.44 -8.02 -5.21
N GLN A 28 12.12 -8.61 -6.37
CA GLN A 28 12.91 -8.40 -7.58
C GLN A 28 12.89 -6.95 -8.05
N ALA A 29 11.73 -6.28 -7.98
CA ALA A 29 11.62 -4.87 -8.32
C ALA A 29 12.51 -3.99 -7.42
N ALA A 30 12.56 -4.26 -6.11
CA ALA A 30 13.44 -3.55 -5.18
C ALA A 30 14.93 -3.78 -5.52
N LEU A 31 15.33 -5.04 -5.79
CA LEU A 31 16.70 -5.39 -6.16
C LEU A 31 17.15 -4.71 -7.46
N ILE A 32 16.30 -4.71 -8.50
CA ILE A 32 16.57 -4.02 -9.77
C ILE A 32 16.74 -2.52 -9.55
N SER A 33 15.94 -1.94 -8.65
CA SER A 33 15.98 -0.53 -8.30
C SER A 33 17.13 -0.17 -7.34
N LYS A 34 17.92 -1.17 -6.89
CA LYS A 34 18.96 -1.03 -5.85
C LYS A 34 18.42 -0.47 -4.53
N GLU A 35 17.16 -0.74 -4.24
CA GLU A 35 16.47 -0.35 -3.01
C GLU A 35 16.47 -1.50 -1.99
N VAL A 36 16.20 -1.16 -0.73
CA VAL A 36 16.01 -2.19 0.30
C VAL A 36 14.75 -3.00 -0.01
N SER A 37 14.91 -4.32 -0.13
CA SER A 37 13.80 -5.23 -0.40
C SER A 37 12.91 -5.37 0.84
N GLU A 38 11.84 -4.60 0.89
CA GLU A 38 10.74 -4.76 1.84
C GLU A 38 9.56 -5.51 1.20
N GLY A 39 8.70 -6.10 2.03
CA GLY A 39 7.41 -6.61 1.55
C GLY A 39 6.42 -5.47 1.28
N SER A 40 5.26 -5.80 0.69
CA SER A 40 4.18 -4.82 0.43
C SER A 40 3.74 -4.02 1.66
N HIS A 41 3.90 -4.58 2.85
CA HIS A 41 3.60 -3.87 4.10
C HIS A 41 4.59 -2.74 4.41
N GLY A 42 5.88 -2.90 4.06
CA GLY A 42 6.88 -1.83 4.19
C GLY A 42 6.56 -0.64 3.29
N LEU A 43 6.12 -0.90 2.05
CA LEU A 43 5.61 0.13 1.15
C LEU A 43 4.45 0.93 1.76
N ARG A 44 3.57 0.25 2.50
CA ARG A 44 2.45 0.88 3.21
C ARG A 44 2.91 1.77 4.37
N TRP A 45 3.98 1.40 5.07
CA TRP A 45 4.62 2.25 6.08
C TRP A 45 5.24 3.50 5.45
N ASN A 46 6.00 3.32 4.36
CA ASN A 46 6.61 4.43 3.63
C ASN A 46 5.55 5.40 3.09
N PHE A 47 4.43 4.88 2.58
CA PHE A 47 3.28 5.68 2.18
C PHE A 47 2.74 6.55 3.34
N ALA A 48 2.47 5.96 4.51
CA ALA A 48 1.89 6.67 5.64
C ALA A 48 2.79 7.84 6.10
N LYS A 49 4.09 7.55 6.29
CA LYS A 49 5.08 8.55 6.71
C LYS A 49 5.21 9.68 5.69
N ARG A 50 5.27 9.33 4.40
CA ARG A 50 5.38 10.33 3.33
C ARG A 50 4.12 11.18 3.22
N ARG A 51 2.92 10.59 3.28
CA ARG A 51 1.67 11.37 3.22
C ARG A 51 1.47 12.29 4.41
N MET A 52 1.87 11.87 5.63
CA MET A 52 1.85 12.76 6.79
C MET A 52 2.70 14.01 6.54
N PHE A 53 3.89 13.83 5.98
CA PHE A 53 4.78 14.94 5.63
C PHE A 53 4.20 15.82 4.51
N GLU A 54 3.59 15.23 3.48
CA GLU A 54 2.98 15.98 2.38
C GLU A 54 1.77 16.82 2.85
N TYR A 55 0.92 16.30 3.75
CA TYR A 55 -0.14 17.09 4.38
C TYR A 55 0.40 18.19 5.29
N GLY A 56 1.43 17.90 6.10
CA GLY A 56 2.09 18.91 6.92
C GLY A 56 2.67 20.06 6.08
N LYS A 57 3.30 19.74 4.94
CA LYS A 57 3.77 20.75 3.97
C LYS A 57 2.65 21.58 3.35
N ALA A 58 1.45 21.03 3.25
CA ALA A 58 0.27 21.73 2.77
C ALA A 58 -0.45 22.54 3.87
N GLY A 59 0.11 22.61 5.09
CA GLY A 59 -0.41 23.43 6.19
C GLY A 59 -1.49 22.75 7.04
N TYR A 60 -1.70 21.45 6.88
CA TYR A 60 -2.65 20.69 7.70
C TYR A 60 -2.09 20.52 9.12
N SER A 61 -2.97 20.51 10.12
CA SER A 61 -2.57 20.12 11.48
C SER A 61 -2.16 18.64 11.51
N TYR A 62 -1.46 18.22 12.56
CA TYR A 62 -1.09 16.81 12.73
C TYR A 62 -2.31 15.90 12.75
N SER A 63 -3.36 16.27 13.50
CA SER A 63 -4.61 15.50 13.60
C SER A 63 -5.34 15.42 12.27
N ASP A 64 -5.41 16.52 11.52
CA ASP A 64 -6.04 16.51 10.20
C ASP A 64 -5.24 15.64 9.24
N SER A 65 -3.91 15.77 9.23
CA SER A 65 -3.03 14.92 8.44
C SER A 65 -3.26 13.45 8.75
N LEU A 66 -3.23 13.08 10.04
CA LEU A 66 -3.42 11.71 10.48
C LEU A 66 -4.78 11.15 10.07
N GLN A 67 -5.83 11.96 10.19
CA GLN A 67 -7.18 11.58 9.79
C GLN A 67 -7.30 11.37 8.27
N GLN A 68 -6.68 12.23 7.46
CA GLN A 68 -6.69 12.07 6.01
C GLN A 68 -5.90 10.84 5.57
N VAL A 69 -4.69 10.64 6.11
CA VAL A 69 -3.89 9.44 5.82
C VAL A 69 -4.63 8.18 6.26
N SER A 70 -5.35 8.21 7.38
CA SER A 70 -6.24 7.12 7.81
C SER A 70 -7.30 6.78 6.76
N TYR A 71 -7.94 7.78 6.15
CA TYR A 71 -8.94 7.55 5.11
C TYR A 71 -8.34 6.99 3.83
N GLU A 72 -7.17 7.47 3.41
CA GLU A 72 -6.45 6.92 2.26
C GLU A 72 -6.05 5.46 2.49
N MET A 73 -5.63 5.13 3.72
CA MET A 73 -5.28 3.78 4.14
C MET A 73 -6.50 2.89 4.47
N LYS A 74 -7.73 3.43 4.42
CA LYS A 74 -8.97 2.71 4.76
C LYS A 74 -9.01 2.23 6.22
N HIS A 75 -8.36 2.94 7.13
CA HIS A 75 -8.50 2.72 8.57
C HIS A 75 -9.76 3.42 9.09
N ASN A 76 -10.55 2.71 9.89
CA ASN A 76 -11.77 3.25 10.52
C ASN A 76 -11.48 4.26 11.64
N ARG A 77 -10.25 4.27 12.16
CA ARG A 77 -9.78 5.15 13.24
C ARG A 77 -8.39 5.67 12.92
N ALA A 78 -8.18 6.97 13.10
CA ALA A 78 -6.90 7.64 12.88
C ALA A 78 -5.74 7.01 13.68
N SER A 79 -6.01 6.56 14.91
CA SER A 79 -5.00 5.92 15.78
C SER A 79 -4.42 4.63 15.20
N ILE A 80 -5.10 3.94 14.27
CA ILE A 80 -4.53 2.76 13.61
C ILE A 80 -3.36 3.17 12.70
N THR A 81 -3.44 4.35 12.09
CA THR A 81 -2.38 4.91 11.25
C THR A 81 -1.13 5.25 12.05
N GLU A 82 -1.25 5.61 13.33
CA GLU A 82 -0.09 5.94 14.18
C GLU A 82 0.91 4.79 14.27
N HIS A 83 0.45 3.53 14.27
CA HIS A 83 1.32 2.35 14.24
C HIS A 83 2.26 2.28 13.01
N TYR A 84 1.94 3.00 11.94
CA TYR A 84 2.75 3.08 10.73
C TYR A 84 3.80 4.22 10.77
N LEU A 85 3.71 5.12 11.75
CA LEU A 85 4.56 6.30 11.83
C LEU A 85 5.84 6.09 12.64
N GLY A 86 5.87 5.07 13.51
CA GLY A 86 7.03 4.72 14.35
C GLY A 86 6.74 4.90 15.83
#